data_AF-A0A1E1MBR7-F1
#
_entry.id   AF-A0A1E1MBR7-F1
#
_cell.length_a   1.000
_cell.length_b   1.000
_cell.length_c   1.000
_cell.angle_alpha   90.00
_cell.angle_beta   90.00
_cell.angle_gamma   90.00
#
_symmetry.space_group_name_H-M   'P 1'
#
loop_
_entity.id
_entity.type
_entity.pdbx_description
1 polymer ?
#
loop_
_entity_poly.entity_id
_entity_poly.type
_entity_poly.pdbx_seq_one_letter_code
_entity_poly.pdbx_strand_id
1 'polypeptide(L)'
;MLPIASSDDEDCPFITSEKTHDTDPVLSPTHTSKSLTFVHTLAIISALLSPVLLILLALNIYYNSFRHIHDDDAFTRAIFGDLPFTAHPFGSSGHDFFHSDPYDGQASALYHGKPFNASQKRTPWDDIYPSDHLAIETPERFGLWGGLDLSNEGKNKDEWTGQMGFNVGILHQLHCVGILKHTVMTYNRTEESPRLTEFEIYHANHCVEVLREVRLPFLPLF
;
A
#
# COMPACT_ATOMS: atom_id res chain seq x y z
N MET A 1 11.90 30.26 -16.27
CA MET A 1 11.96 30.52 -17.74
C MET A 1 11.55 29.23 -18.43
N LEU A 2 10.35 29.22 -19.03
CA LEU A 2 9.77 28.11 -19.78
C LEU A 2 9.50 28.64 -21.20
N PRO A 3 9.77 27.87 -22.28
CA PRO A 3 9.24 28.19 -23.58
C PRO A 3 7.97 27.41 -23.87
N ILE A 4 7.01 28.15 -24.42
CA ILE A 4 5.78 27.75 -25.09
C ILE A 4 6.10 27.62 -26.59
N ALA A 5 5.58 26.59 -27.26
CA ALA A 5 5.37 26.54 -28.71
C ALA A 5 4.53 25.28 -29.04
N SER A 6 3.75 25.19 -30.12
CA SER A 6 2.87 26.10 -30.85
C SER A 6 1.96 25.16 -31.64
N SER A 7 0.70 25.54 -31.84
CA SER A 7 -0.27 24.80 -32.66
C SER A 7 -0.06 25.14 -34.12
N ASP A 8 0.02 24.11 -34.98
CA ASP A 8 -0.03 24.28 -36.42
C ASP A 8 -1.39 23.79 -36.94
N ASP A 9 -2.16 24.76 -37.45
CA ASP A 9 -3.27 24.63 -38.37
C ASP A 9 -2.73 24.27 -39.76
N GLU A 10 -3.36 23.34 -40.48
CA GLU A 10 -3.24 23.24 -41.94
C GLU A 10 -4.62 23.19 -42.60
N ASP A 11 -4.79 24.13 -43.52
CA ASP A 11 -5.92 24.43 -44.37
C ASP A 11 -6.09 23.43 -45.55
N CYS A 12 -7.35 23.17 -45.91
CA CYS A 12 -7.99 23.15 -47.25
C CYS A 12 -7.15 22.89 -48.53
N PRO A 13 -7.70 22.23 -49.59
CA PRO A 13 -8.74 22.88 -50.38
C PRO A 13 -9.70 22.05 -51.28
N PHE A 14 -10.79 22.74 -51.64
CA PHE A 14 -11.53 22.85 -52.92
C PHE A 14 -12.22 21.67 -53.63
N ILE A 15 -13.38 22.07 -54.17
CA ILE A 15 -14.43 21.36 -54.91
C ILE A 15 -14.03 21.11 -56.37
N THR A 16 -14.41 19.95 -56.93
CA THR A 16 -14.81 19.85 -58.34
C THR A 16 -16.07 19.00 -58.49
N SER A 17 -17.04 19.56 -59.23
CA SER A 17 -18.26 18.92 -59.69
C SER A 17 -18.02 18.39 -61.10
N GLU A 18 -18.36 17.14 -61.38
CA GLU A 18 -18.72 16.73 -62.74
C GLU A 18 -19.83 15.66 -62.72
N LYS A 19 -20.73 15.81 -63.67
CA LYS A 19 -22.06 15.22 -63.79
C LYS A 19 -22.01 14.21 -64.92
N THR A 20 -22.57 13.00 -64.76
CA THR A 20 -23.03 12.20 -65.90
C THR A 20 -24.15 11.23 -65.50
N HIS A 21 -25.20 11.24 -66.35
CA HIS A 21 -26.19 10.21 -66.65
C HIS A 21 -25.59 8.78 -66.65
N ASP A 22 -26.30 7.66 -66.44
CA ASP A 22 -27.64 7.31 -66.91
C ASP A 22 -28.15 5.99 -66.27
N THR A 23 -29.48 5.80 -66.29
CA THR A 23 -30.23 4.51 -66.32
C THR A 23 -30.18 3.47 -65.18
N ASP A 24 -31.38 3.23 -64.63
CA ASP A 24 -31.78 2.18 -63.69
C ASP A 24 -31.43 0.75 -64.13
N PRO A 25 -31.27 -0.17 -63.17
CA PRO A 25 -32.32 -1.17 -63.03
C PRO A 25 -32.93 -1.17 -61.63
N VAL A 26 -34.26 -1.16 -61.60
CA VAL A 26 -35.12 -1.37 -60.45
C VAL A 26 -34.77 -2.71 -59.79
N LEU A 27 -33.89 -2.67 -58.77
CA LEU A 27 -33.76 -3.76 -57.80
C LEU A 27 -34.85 -3.55 -56.74
N SER A 28 -35.76 -4.52 -56.67
CA SER A 28 -36.80 -4.57 -55.65
C SER A 28 -36.18 -4.48 -54.25
N PRO A 29 -36.66 -3.61 -53.35
CA PRO A 29 -36.16 -3.53 -51.99
C PRO A 29 -36.66 -4.75 -51.22
N THR A 30 -35.84 -5.79 -51.13
CA THR A 30 -35.99 -6.79 -50.08
C THR A 30 -35.68 -6.11 -48.75
N HIS A 31 -36.73 -5.55 -48.17
CA HIS A 31 -36.81 -4.99 -46.82
C HIS A 31 -36.30 -6.04 -45.81
N THR A 32 -35.00 -6.03 -45.54
CA THR A 32 -34.36 -6.76 -44.45
C THR A 32 -34.46 -5.91 -43.18
N SER A 33 -35.69 -5.60 -42.77
CA SER A 33 -36.01 -4.75 -41.62
C SER A 33 -35.89 -5.45 -40.27
N LYS A 34 -34.84 -6.27 -40.05
CA LYS A 34 -34.74 -7.09 -38.82
C LYS A 34 -33.37 -7.11 -38.12
N SER A 35 -32.39 -6.30 -38.55
CA SER A 35 -31.07 -6.23 -37.89
C SER A 35 -30.97 -5.14 -36.82
N LEU A 36 -31.69 -4.02 -36.98
CA LEU A 36 -31.58 -2.86 -36.10
C LEU A 36 -32.10 -3.13 -34.67
N THR A 37 -33.11 -4.00 -34.53
CA THR A 37 -33.70 -4.34 -33.23
C THR A 37 -32.74 -5.16 -32.36
N PHE A 38 -31.91 -6.03 -32.95
CA PHE A 38 -30.97 -6.86 -32.21
C PHE A 38 -29.84 -6.03 -31.60
N VAL A 39 -29.24 -5.13 -32.39
CA VAL A 39 -28.14 -4.26 -31.92
C VAL A 39 -28.62 -3.31 -30.81
N HIS A 40 -29.82 -2.73 -30.95
CA HIS A 40 -30.39 -1.87 -29.92
C HIS A 40 -30.71 -2.64 -28.64
N THR A 41 -31.23 -3.87 -28.76
CA THR A 41 -31.50 -4.73 -27.60
C THR A 41 -30.21 -5.09 -26.86
N LEU A 42 -29.14 -5.42 -27.61
CA LEU A 42 -27.84 -5.73 -27.02
C LEU A 42 -27.21 -4.51 -26.32
N ALA A 43 -27.33 -3.33 -26.93
CA ALA A 43 -26.83 -2.08 -26.33
C ALA A 43 -27.57 -1.74 -25.03
N ILE A 44 -28.90 -1.89 -24.98
CA ILE A 44 -29.71 -1.67 -23.78
C ILE A 44 -29.33 -2.67 -22.68
N ILE A 45 -29.19 -3.96 -23.01
CA ILE A 45 -28.78 -4.99 -22.05
C ILE A 45 -27.39 -4.69 -21.48
N SER A 46 -26.43 -4.32 -22.34
CA SER A 46 -25.07 -3.95 -21.91
C SER A 46 -25.08 -2.72 -20.99
N ALA A 47 -25.85 -1.69 -21.35
CA ALA A 47 -25.98 -0.46 -20.57
C ALA A 47 -26.62 -0.70 -19.19
N LEU A 48 -27.48 -1.71 -19.04
CA LEU A 48 -28.09 -2.08 -17.77
C LEU A 48 -27.24 -3.05 -16.94
N LEU A 49 -26.55 -4.00 -17.57
CA LEU A 49 -25.70 -4.98 -16.87
C LEU A 49 -24.42 -4.34 -16.33
N SER A 50 -23.82 -3.40 -17.05
CA SER A 50 -22.59 -2.72 -16.63
C SER A 50 -22.69 -2.05 -15.24
N PRO A 51 -23.67 -1.18 -14.95
CA PRO A 51 -23.81 -0.57 -13.64
C PRO A 51 -24.17 -1.60 -12.55
N VAL A 52 -24.95 -2.63 -12.88
CA VAL A 52 -25.27 -3.70 -11.92
C VAL A 52 -24.01 -4.48 -11.52
N LEU A 53 -23.16 -4.84 -12.49
CA LEU A 53 -21.88 -5.50 -12.23
C LEU A 53 -20.92 -4.60 -11.44
N LEU A 54 -20.87 -3.30 -11.74
CA LEU A 54 -20.07 -2.35 -10.97
C LEU A 54 -20.58 -2.20 -9.53
N ILE A 55 -21.89 -2.15 -9.32
CA ILE A 55 -22.49 -2.11 -7.98
C ILE A 55 -22.19 -3.41 -7.23
N LEU A 56 -22.34 -4.57 -7.86
CA LEU A 56 -22.02 -5.85 -7.24
C LEU A 56 -20.52 -5.96 -6.90
N LEU A 57 -19.64 -5.46 -7.75
CA LEU A 57 -18.21 -5.39 -7.48
C LEU A 57 -17.92 -4.46 -6.29
N ALA A 58 -18.52 -3.27 -6.28
CA ALA A 58 -18.37 -2.31 -5.19
C ALA A 58 -18.91 -2.86 -3.87
N LEU A 59 -20.06 -3.54 -3.89
CA LEU A 59 -20.63 -4.21 -2.73
C LEU A 59 -19.79 -5.39 -2.27
N ASN A 60 -19.19 -6.16 -3.19
CA ASN A 60 -18.28 -7.25 -2.83
C ASN A 60 -16.98 -6.70 -2.21
N ILE A 61 -16.39 -5.65 -2.78
CA ILE A 61 -15.24 -4.95 -2.19
C ILE A 61 -15.60 -4.40 -0.82
N TYR A 62 -16.74 -3.71 -0.70
CA TYR A 62 -17.23 -3.16 0.55
C TYR A 62 -17.47 -4.24 1.60
N TYR A 63 -18.19 -5.31 1.25
CA TYR A 63 -18.53 -6.40 2.16
C TYR A 63 -17.28 -7.15 2.63
N ASN A 64 -16.35 -7.48 1.72
CA ASN A 64 -15.10 -8.14 2.11
C ASN A 64 -14.19 -7.23 2.92
N SER A 65 -14.09 -5.94 2.56
CA SER A 65 -13.30 -4.97 3.33
C SER A 65 -13.88 -4.76 4.73
N PHE A 66 -15.20 -4.56 4.83
CA PHE A 66 -15.88 -4.27 6.09
C PHE A 66 -15.93 -5.50 7.01
N ARG A 67 -16.10 -6.70 6.45
CA ARG A 67 -16.04 -7.95 7.20
C ARG A 67 -14.63 -8.24 7.70
N HIS A 68 -13.59 -8.03 6.88
CA HIS A 68 -12.21 -8.16 7.35
C HIS A 68 -11.89 -7.17 8.47
N ILE A 69 -12.29 -5.91 8.35
CA ILE A 69 -12.03 -4.89 9.38
C ILE A 69 -12.69 -5.28 10.72
N HIS A 70 -13.90 -5.84 10.71
CA HIS A 70 -14.59 -6.24 11.94
C HIS A 70 -14.10 -7.58 12.51
N ASP A 71 -13.79 -8.56 11.67
CA ASP A 71 -13.24 -9.84 12.11
C ASP A 71 -11.81 -9.64 12.66
N ASP A 72 -11.02 -8.74 12.05
CA ASP A 72 -9.67 -8.39 12.49
C ASP A 72 -9.69 -7.63 13.82
N ASP A 73 -10.68 -6.76 14.08
CA ASP A 73 -10.81 -6.04 15.36
C ASP A 73 -11.22 -6.99 16.50
N ALA A 74 -12.16 -7.90 16.27
CA ALA A 74 -12.54 -8.92 17.26
C ALA A 74 -11.37 -9.88 17.55
N PHE A 75 -10.64 -10.29 16.52
CA PHE A 75 -9.44 -11.13 16.64
C PHE A 75 -8.29 -10.40 17.36
N THR A 76 -8.01 -9.16 16.96
CA THR A 76 -6.99 -8.30 17.59
C THR A 76 -7.33 -8.09 19.06
N ARG A 77 -8.59 -7.81 19.40
CA ARG A 77 -9.02 -7.70 20.81
C ARG A 77 -8.95 -9.02 21.57
N ALA A 78 -9.20 -10.14 20.92
CA ALA A 78 -9.05 -11.45 21.55
C ALA A 78 -7.59 -11.76 21.91
N ILE A 79 -6.63 -11.29 21.12
CA ILE A 79 -5.19 -11.52 21.34
C ILE A 79 -4.58 -10.46 22.25
N PHE A 80 -4.84 -9.18 21.97
CA PHE A 80 -4.14 -8.05 22.59
C PHE A 80 -5.00 -7.28 23.62
N GLY A 81 -6.28 -7.61 23.76
CA GLY A 81 -7.22 -6.85 24.58
C GLY A 81 -7.66 -5.54 23.93
N ASP A 82 -8.30 -4.67 24.73
CA ASP A 82 -8.72 -3.34 24.27
C ASP A 82 -7.49 -2.43 24.05
N LEU A 83 -7.11 -2.23 22.78
CA LEU A 83 -6.04 -1.31 22.41
C LEU A 83 -6.59 0.13 22.35
N PRO A 84 -6.02 1.08 23.10
CA PRO A 84 -6.45 2.48 23.02
C PRO A 84 -6.00 3.09 21.68
N PHE A 85 -6.96 3.38 20.79
CA PHE A 85 -6.70 4.12 19.57
C PHE A 85 -6.87 5.62 19.79
N THR A 86 -5.85 6.40 19.47
CA THR A 86 -5.95 7.87 19.41
C THR A 86 -5.83 8.30 17.95
N ALA A 87 -6.90 8.89 17.41
CA ALA A 87 -6.87 9.43 16.05
C ALA A 87 -6.01 10.70 16.03
N HIS A 88 -4.97 10.71 15.18
CA HIS A 88 -4.14 11.89 14.94
C HIS A 88 -4.40 12.43 13.53
N PRO A 89 -4.80 13.70 13.38
CA PRO A 89 -4.97 14.30 12.06
C PRO A 89 -3.62 14.41 11.35
N PHE A 90 -3.58 13.90 10.11
CA PHE A 90 -2.40 13.96 9.25
C PHE A 90 -1.90 15.41 9.10
N GLY A 91 -0.61 15.64 9.31
CA GLY A 91 0.04 16.95 9.17
C GLY A 91 0.14 17.80 10.44
N SER A 92 -0.58 17.47 11.52
CA SER A 92 -0.49 18.25 12.78
C SER A 92 0.78 17.99 13.61
N SER A 93 1.36 16.79 13.50
CA SER A 93 2.62 16.35 14.13
C SER A 93 3.70 15.95 13.12
N GLY A 94 3.38 15.99 11.82
CA GLY A 94 4.26 15.47 10.76
C GLY A 94 5.56 16.25 10.60
N HIS A 95 5.61 17.49 11.05
CA HIS A 95 6.80 18.33 10.97
C HIS A 95 7.96 17.74 11.80
N ASP A 96 7.67 17.25 13.01
CA ASP A 96 8.68 16.66 13.88
C ASP A 96 9.17 15.32 13.34
N PHE A 97 8.27 14.54 12.71
CA PHE A 97 8.68 13.36 11.97
C PHE A 97 9.60 13.76 10.82
N PHE A 98 9.24 14.69 9.94
CA PHE A 98 10.04 15.02 8.75
C PHE A 98 11.52 15.31 9.06
N HIS A 99 11.81 16.07 10.13
CA HIS A 99 13.17 16.52 10.48
C HIS A 99 13.93 15.63 11.48
N SER A 100 13.32 14.56 12.00
CA SER A 100 13.97 13.65 12.97
C SER A 100 14.49 12.38 12.32
N ASP A 101 15.74 12.01 12.60
CA ASP A 101 16.25 10.68 12.24
C ASP A 101 15.69 9.64 13.23
N PRO A 102 15.18 8.48 12.77
CA PRO A 102 14.83 7.37 13.67
C PRO A 102 15.96 6.92 14.61
N TYR A 103 17.22 7.22 14.26
CA TYR A 103 18.41 6.91 15.05
C TYR A 103 18.81 8.03 16.04
N ASP A 104 18.07 9.13 16.12
CA ASP A 104 18.38 10.23 17.06
C ASP A 104 17.72 10.05 18.44
N GLY A 105 16.76 9.14 18.55
CA GLY A 105 15.91 8.94 19.74
C GLY A 105 16.49 8.01 20.82
N GLN A 106 15.73 7.85 21.89
CA GLN A 106 16.02 6.91 22.99
C GLN A 106 16.03 5.45 22.54
N ALA A 107 15.23 5.13 21.53
CA ALA A 107 15.14 3.85 20.88
C ALA A 107 16.32 3.54 19.96
N SER A 108 17.16 4.52 19.61
CA SER A 108 18.26 4.35 18.64
C SER A 108 19.20 3.19 18.99
N ALA A 109 19.44 2.99 20.29
CA ALA A 109 20.28 1.92 20.80
C ALA A 109 19.78 0.51 20.40
N LEU A 110 18.46 0.34 20.25
CA LEU A 110 17.84 -0.93 19.90
C LEU A 110 18.21 -1.38 18.47
N TYR A 111 18.40 -0.44 17.53
CA TYR A 111 18.89 -0.75 16.18
C TYR A 111 20.29 -1.35 16.17
N HIS A 112 21.08 -1.09 17.22
CA HIS A 112 22.41 -1.65 17.41
C HIS A 112 22.43 -2.84 18.39
N GLY A 113 21.25 -3.40 18.71
CA GLY A 113 21.11 -4.51 19.65
C GLY A 113 21.51 -4.16 21.08
N LYS A 114 21.38 -2.87 21.48
CA LYS A 114 21.65 -2.38 22.83
C LYS A 114 20.34 -2.02 23.54
N PRO A 115 20.31 -2.00 24.88
CA PRO A 115 19.12 -1.61 25.65
C PRO A 115 18.68 -0.18 25.34
N PHE A 116 17.38 0.07 25.53
CA PHE A 116 16.78 1.40 25.41
C PHE A 116 17.55 2.45 26.23
N ASN A 117 17.90 3.58 25.59
CA ASN A 117 18.72 4.60 26.22
C ASN A 117 17.86 5.76 26.72
N ALA A 118 17.35 5.64 27.94
CA ALA A 118 16.52 6.67 28.57
C ALA A 118 17.22 8.03 28.75
N SER A 119 18.56 8.09 28.63
CA SER A 119 19.32 9.35 28.73
C SER A 119 19.35 10.17 27.44
N GLN A 120 18.98 9.58 26.30
CA GLN A 120 18.88 10.28 25.03
C GLN A 120 17.63 11.17 24.97
N LYS A 121 17.65 12.14 24.06
CA LYS A 121 16.49 12.99 23.78
C LYS A 121 15.38 12.14 23.16
N ARG A 122 14.16 12.24 23.69
CA ARG A 122 12.98 11.63 23.07
C ARG A 122 12.66 12.30 21.73
N THR A 123 12.34 11.49 20.74
CA THR A 123 11.91 11.87 19.38
C THR A 123 10.56 11.24 19.08
N PRO A 124 9.82 11.72 18.07
CA PRO A 124 8.56 11.08 17.67
C PRO A 124 8.70 9.61 17.25
N TRP A 125 9.90 9.18 16.84
CA TRP A 125 10.19 7.78 16.51
C TRP A 125 10.18 6.86 17.75
N ASP A 126 10.46 7.40 18.94
CA ASP A 126 10.41 6.62 20.19
C ASP A 126 8.99 6.21 20.58
N ASP A 127 7.97 6.85 20.00
CA ASP A 127 6.56 6.56 20.29
C ASP A 127 6.00 5.41 19.43
N ILE A 128 6.69 5.09 18.34
CA ILE A 128 6.31 4.03 17.39
C ILE A 128 7.31 2.86 17.39
N TYR A 129 8.32 2.90 18.26
CA TYR A 129 9.40 1.92 18.37
C TYR A 129 9.59 1.48 19.83
N PRO A 130 9.95 0.21 20.13
CA PRO A 130 10.30 -0.87 19.20
C PRO A 130 9.14 -1.60 18.54
N SER A 131 9.29 -1.84 17.24
CA SER A 131 8.55 -2.89 16.52
C SER A 131 9.13 -4.26 16.88
N ASP A 132 9.06 -4.64 18.14
CA ASP A 132 9.58 -5.93 18.59
C ASP A 132 8.60 -7.06 18.27
N HIS A 133 9.10 -8.29 18.33
CA HIS A 133 8.28 -9.48 18.28
C HIS A 133 7.53 -9.62 19.61
N LEU A 134 6.23 -9.88 19.52
CA LEU A 134 5.39 -10.21 20.65
C LEU A 134 5.49 -11.71 20.88
N ALA A 135 5.96 -12.10 22.06
CA ALA A 135 5.90 -13.49 22.49
C ALA A 135 4.46 -13.82 22.87
N ILE A 136 3.89 -14.82 22.21
CA ILE A 136 2.56 -15.34 22.53
C ILE A 136 2.76 -16.73 23.13
N GLU A 137 2.28 -16.93 24.36
CA GLU A 137 2.55 -18.16 25.11
C GLU A 137 1.83 -19.39 24.52
N THR A 138 0.63 -19.21 23.97
CA THR A 138 -0.18 -20.29 23.38
C THR A 138 -0.78 -19.87 22.03
N PRO A 139 0.05 -19.64 21.01
CA PRO A 139 -0.38 -19.06 19.73
C PRO A 139 -1.38 -19.95 18.97
N GLU A 140 -1.34 -21.27 19.17
CA GLU A 140 -2.24 -22.23 18.52
C GLU A 140 -3.69 -22.02 18.95
N ARG A 141 -3.92 -21.51 20.18
CA ARG A 141 -5.27 -21.15 20.67
C ARG A 141 -5.92 -20.07 19.81
N PHE A 142 -5.12 -19.23 19.18
CA PHE A 142 -5.55 -18.17 18.29
C PHE A 142 -5.42 -18.56 16.81
N GLY A 143 -5.08 -19.81 16.51
CA GLY A 143 -4.81 -20.24 15.14
C GLY A 143 -3.60 -19.51 14.54
N LEU A 144 -2.60 -19.16 15.35
CA LEU A 144 -1.34 -18.59 14.88
C LEU A 144 -0.27 -19.69 14.80
N TRP A 145 0.50 -19.70 13.71
CA TRP A 145 1.61 -20.62 13.50
C TRP A 145 2.71 -19.96 12.65
N GLY A 146 3.90 -20.56 12.61
CA GLY A 146 5.00 -20.08 11.78
C GLY A 146 5.66 -18.77 12.27
N GLY A 147 5.50 -18.46 13.56
CA GLY A 147 6.24 -17.36 14.20
C GLY A 147 7.74 -17.64 14.28
N LEU A 148 8.51 -16.60 14.63
CA LEU A 148 9.95 -16.68 14.85
C LEU A 148 10.24 -17.57 16.06
N ASP A 149 11.14 -18.55 15.94
CA ASP A 149 11.53 -19.39 17.07
C ASP A 149 12.36 -18.60 18.08
N LEU A 150 11.75 -18.22 19.20
CA LEU A 150 12.40 -17.40 20.24
C LEU A 150 13.47 -18.18 21.00
N SER A 151 13.45 -19.52 20.96
CA SER A 151 14.48 -20.32 21.62
C SER A 151 15.83 -20.22 20.91
N ASN A 152 15.79 -19.97 19.60
CA ASN A 152 16.97 -19.84 18.73
C ASN A 152 17.32 -18.37 18.47
N GLU A 153 16.33 -17.52 18.23
CA GLU A 153 16.53 -16.14 17.75
C GLU A 153 16.41 -15.09 18.85
N GLY A 154 15.80 -15.44 19.99
CA GLY A 154 15.60 -14.53 21.12
C GLY A 154 16.88 -14.31 21.94
N LYS A 155 17.22 -13.05 22.22
CA LYS A 155 18.43 -12.67 23.00
C LYS A 155 18.30 -12.73 24.53
N ASN A 156 17.11 -12.51 25.12
CA ASN A 156 16.86 -12.45 26.57
C ASN A 156 15.76 -13.41 27.08
N LYS A 157 16.02 -14.73 27.12
CA LYS A 157 14.99 -15.77 27.40
C LYS A 157 14.14 -15.59 28.66
N ASP A 158 14.61 -14.80 29.63
CA ASP A 158 13.92 -14.53 30.88
C ASP A 158 12.87 -13.39 30.77
N GLU A 159 12.85 -12.64 29.67
CA GLU A 159 11.97 -11.50 29.44
C GLU A 159 10.63 -11.87 28.78
N TRP A 160 10.46 -13.13 28.36
CA TRP A 160 9.25 -13.56 27.68
C TRP A 160 8.79 -14.97 28.07
N THR A 161 7.49 -15.20 27.87
CA THR A 161 6.84 -16.50 27.99
C THR A 161 6.36 -16.96 26.62
N GLY A 162 6.67 -18.20 26.24
CA GLY A 162 6.30 -18.77 24.94
C GLY A 162 7.51 -19.19 24.10
N GLN A 163 7.24 -19.93 23.02
CA GLN A 163 8.27 -20.47 22.11
C GLN A 163 8.37 -19.71 20.79
N MET A 164 7.32 -18.95 20.42
CA MET A 164 7.24 -18.24 19.14
C MET A 164 7.01 -16.74 19.32
N GLY A 165 7.72 -15.96 18.52
CA GLY A 165 7.61 -14.52 18.43
C GLY A 165 6.83 -14.14 17.18
N PHE A 166 5.83 -13.29 17.34
CA PHE A 166 5.00 -12.80 16.25
C PHE A 166 5.22 -11.31 16.11
N ASN A 167 5.50 -10.85 14.90
CA ASN A 167 5.54 -9.42 14.64
C ASN A 167 4.17 -8.94 14.21
N VAL A 168 3.76 -7.77 14.69
CA VAL A 168 2.59 -7.09 14.13
C VAL A 168 3.03 -6.52 12.78
N GLY A 169 2.46 -7.03 11.69
CA GLY A 169 2.93 -6.71 10.33
C GLY A 169 3.09 -5.20 10.06
N ILE A 170 2.19 -4.37 10.61
CA ILE A 170 2.28 -2.90 10.47
C ILE A 170 3.46 -2.29 11.25
N LEU A 171 3.85 -2.86 12.39
CA LEU A 171 5.01 -2.40 13.16
C LEU A 171 6.31 -2.71 12.40
N HIS A 172 6.43 -3.89 11.81
CA HIS A 172 7.57 -4.22 10.95
C HIS A 172 7.62 -3.28 9.72
N GLN A 173 6.48 -3.01 9.08
CA GLN A 173 6.43 -2.05 7.97
C GLN A 173 6.88 -0.64 8.40
N LEU A 174 6.43 -0.16 9.56
CA LEU A 174 6.85 1.13 10.12
C LEU A 174 8.36 1.16 10.43
N HIS A 175 8.92 0.07 10.95
CA HIS A 175 10.37 -0.09 11.13
C HIS A 175 11.11 0.00 9.80
N CYS A 176 10.66 -0.72 8.78
CA CYS A 176 11.26 -0.66 7.45
C CYS A 176 11.25 0.77 6.88
N VAL A 177 10.14 1.49 7.03
CA VAL A 177 10.05 2.91 6.63
C VAL A 177 11.05 3.78 7.41
N GLY A 178 11.23 3.51 8.71
CA GLY A 178 12.25 4.16 9.54
C GLY A 178 13.67 3.93 9.00
N ILE A 179 14.06 2.67 8.74
CA ILE A 179 15.39 2.34 8.19
C ILE A 179 15.64 3.05 6.86
N LEU A 180 14.65 3.05 5.95
CA LEU A 180 14.78 3.74 4.65
C LEU A 180 14.91 5.25 4.82
N LYS A 181 14.18 5.83 5.78
CA LYS A 181 14.30 7.25 6.07
C LYS A 181 15.68 7.59 6.63
N HIS A 182 16.19 6.83 7.58
CA HIS A 182 17.55 6.99 8.11
C HIS A 182 18.60 6.94 6.97
N THR A 183 18.42 5.99 6.05
CA THR A 183 19.27 5.86 4.85
C THR A 183 19.24 7.14 3.99
N VAL A 184 18.06 7.66 3.67
CA VAL A 184 17.91 8.89 2.87
C VAL A 184 18.47 10.10 3.59
N MET A 185 18.22 10.24 4.90
CA MET A 185 18.73 11.35 5.70
C MET A 185 20.26 11.32 5.76
N THR A 186 20.85 10.14 5.98
CA THR A 186 22.30 9.94 6.00
C THR A 186 22.94 10.27 4.66
N TYR A 187 22.33 9.84 3.54
CA TYR A 187 22.79 10.19 2.20
C TYR A 187 22.72 11.71 1.91
N ASN A 188 21.70 12.39 2.42
CA ASN A 188 21.50 13.83 2.22
C ASN A 188 22.39 14.71 3.11
N ARG A 189 23.05 14.15 4.14
CA ARG A 189 24.02 14.89 4.95
C ARG A 189 25.25 15.18 4.07
N THR A 190 25.53 16.45 3.82
CA THR A 190 26.62 16.93 2.96
C THR A 190 28.01 16.82 3.59
N GLU A 191 28.11 16.27 4.80
CA GLU A 191 29.39 16.08 5.49
C GLU A 191 30.08 14.80 5.00
N GLU A 192 31.41 14.81 4.92
CA GLU A 192 32.24 13.71 4.39
C GLU A 192 32.11 12.36 5.15
N SER A 193 31.35 12.27 6.25
CA SER A 193 31.61 11.25 7.28
C SER A 193 30.50 10.27 7.69
N PRO A 194 29.17 10.50 7.66
CA PRO A 194 28.28 9.39 7.95
C PRO A 194 28.00 8.63 6.66
N ARG A 195 28.90 7.69 6.33
CA ARG A 195 28.54 6.59 5.43
C ARG A 195 27.76 5.57 6.24
N LEU A 196 26.66 5.08 5.66
CA LEU A 196 25.98 3.91 6.19
C LEU A 196 26.98 2.78 6.37
N THR A 197 26.91 2.12 7.52
CA THR A 197 27.65 0.89 7.78
C THR A 197 27.18 -0.22 6.82
N GLU A 198 28.01 -1.25 6.63
CA GLU A 198 27.65 -2.41 5.81
C GLU A 198 26.36 -3.08 6.32
N PHE A 199 26.18 -3.15 7.64
CA PHE A 199 24.96 -3.66 8.25
C PHE A 199 23.73 -2.79 7.93
N GLU A 200 23.84 -1.47 8.01
CA GLU A 200 22.73 -0.56 7.67
C GLU A 200 22.35 -0.65 6.19
N ILE A 201 23.32 -0.81 5.28
CA ILE A 201 23.05 -1.04 3.85
C ILE A 201 22.33 -2.37 3.64
N TYR A 202 22.82 -3.44 4.26
CA TYR A 202 22.17 -4.76 4.21
C TYR A 202 20.74 -4.68 4.76
N HIS A 203 20.54 -4.00 5.89
CA HIS A 203 19.25 -3.87 6.54
C HIS A 203 18.30 -3.02 5.71
N ALA A 204 18.77 -1.94 5.07
CA ALA A 204 17.98 -1.14 4.13
C ALA A 204 17.50 -1.99 2.95
N ASN A 205 18.37 -2.81 2.35
CA ASN A 205 17.98 -3.72 1.26
C ASN A 205 16.93 -4.73 1.72
N HIS A 206 17.11 -5.33 2.90
CA HIS A 206 16.10 -6.21 3.50
C HIS A 206 14.75 -5.49 3.67
N CYS A 207 14.77 -4.25 4.18
CA CYS A 207 13.56 -3.45 4.38
C CYS A 207 12.84 -3.12 3.06
N VAL A 208 13.58 -2.86 1.97
CA VAL A 208 12.98 -2.70 0.63
C VAL A 208 12.26 -3.96 0.19
N GLU A 209 12.88 -5.14 0.35
CA GLU A 209 12.25 -6.41 -0.04
C GLU A 209 11.01 -6.73 0.81
N VAL A 210 11.06 -6.49 2.12
CA VAL A 210 9.90 -6.65 3.00
C VAL A 210 8.76 -5.71 2.58
N LEU A 211 9.06 -4.44 2.29
CA LEU A 211 8.05 -3.47 1.85
C LEU A 211 7.48 -3.82 0.46
N ARG A 212 8.28 -4.40 -0.44
CA ARG A 212 7.81 -4.90 -1.74
C ARG A 212 6.80 -6.04 -1.58
N GLU A 213 6.97 -6.87 -0.56
CA GLU A 213 6.10 -8.02 -0.30
C GLU A 213 4.82 -7.65 0.45
N VAL A 214 4.67 -6.39 0.88
CA VAL A 214 3.43 -5.88 1.46
C VAL A 214 2.32 -5.95 0.41
N ARG A 215 1.56 -7.02 0.46
CA ARG A 215 0.30 -7.14 -0.25
C ARG A 215 -0.74 -6.36 0.54
N LEU A 216 -1.20 -5.25 -0.02
CA LEU A 216 -2.42 -4.62 0.46
C LEU A 216 -3.56 -5.66 0.34
N PRO A 217 -4.28 -5.98 1.42
CA PRO A 217 -5.37 -6.96 1.38
C PRO A 217 -6.56 -6.54 0.49
N PHE A 218 -6.47 -5.38 -0.16
CA PHE A 218 -7.60 -4.73 -0.85
C PHE A 218 -7.68 -4.99 -2.36
N LEU A 219 -6.75 -5.72 -2.97
CA LEU A 219 -6.86 -6.05 -4.40
C LEU A 219 -6.45 -7.51 -4.65
N PRO A 220 -7.40 -8.40 -5.00
CA PRO A 220 -7.03 -9.54 -5.81
C PRO A 220 -6.55 -8.96 -7.16
N LEU A 221 -5.23 -8.90 -7.32
CA LEU A 221 -4.62 -8.69 -8.62
C LEU A 221 -4.95 -9.95 -9.44
N PHE A 222 -5.76 -9.75 -10.46
CA PHE A 222 -6.05 -10.73 -11.52
C PHE A 222 -4.77 -11.18 -12.23
#